data_AF-A0A067NPB9-F1
#
_entry.id   AF-A0A067NPB9-F1
#
_cell.length_a   1.000
_cell.length_b   1.000
_cell.length_c   1.000
_cell.angle_alpha   90.00
_cell.angle_beta   90.00
_cell.angle_gamma   90.00
#
_symmetry.space_group_name_H-M   'P 1'
#
loop_
_entity.id
_entity.type
_entity.pdbx_description
1 polymer ?
#
loop_
_entity_poly.entity_id
_entity_poly.type
_entity_poly.pdbx_seq_one_letter_code
_entity_poly.pdbx_strand_id
1 'polypeptide(L)'
;MVRAANPPLTSAEILKVTRASINVLKALRYDFCLFGSAASNYYGMNSRVAKDVDIIVLSWDVNQEELKETFVQRNKNFFQVKSTNPRATYTVLWYELPGERNCKVDLLRLGDMRLPDIPRNVAYYMPEHREIPLLPLLPLLFLKLIGWSARLKSKLPHWRKKVPNDEDDILYLLDIATSRPDIGRLSSVPWITDAFRRRARARIDRFVQKYPSSIPNWRAIGFRFPREQFEEHYESTGVAIEHYAISAWL
;
A
#
# COMPACT_ATOMS: atom_id res chain seq x y z
N MET A 1 -31.15 4.94 21.94
CA MET A 1 -30.03 5.90 21.73
C MET A 1 -29.11 5.34 20.67
N VAL A 2 -29.03 5.96 19.50
CA VAL A 2 -28.02 5.62 18.48
C VAL A 2 -26.69 6.16 18.98
N ARG A 3 -25.75 5.29 19.36
CA ARG A 3 -24.37 5.71 19.70
C ARG A 3 -23.82 6.43 18.47
N ALA A 4 -23.36 7.67 18.63
CA ALA A 4 -22.65 8.39 17.57
C ALA A 4 -21.49 7.51 17.07
N ALA A 5 -21.27 7.49 15.76
CA ALA A 5 -20.15 6.75 15.20
C ALA A 5 -18.84 7.28 15.82
N ASN A 6 -17.97 6.37 16.28
CA ASN A 6 -16.67 6.77 16.81
C ASN A 6 -15.93 7.63 15.77
N PRO A 7 -15.24 8.70 16.20
CA PRO A 7 -14.48 9.54 15.29
C PRO A 7 -13.38 8.72 14.57
N PRO A 8 -12.95 9.13 13.37
CA PRO A 8 -11.83 8.51 12.69
C PRO A 8 -10.58 8.45 13.58
N LEU A 9 -9.73 7.44 13.35
CA LEU A 9 -8.44 7.36 14.02
C LEU A 9 -7.56 8.56 13.64
N THR A 10 -6.73 8.98 14.59
CA THR A 10 -5.71 10.02 14.37
C THR A 10 -4.36 9.41 13.98
N SER A 11 -3.48 10.21 13.38
CA SER A 11 -2.12 9.76 13.02
C SER A 11 -1.32 9.32 14.25
N ALA A 12 -1.51 9.97 15.40
CA ALA A 12 -0.87 9.59 16.66
C ALA A 12 -1.30 8.19 17.14
N GLU A 13 -2.55 7.81 16.88
CA GLU A 13 -3.07 6.50 17.24
C GLU A 13 -2.57 5.41 16.29
N ILE A 14 -2.52 5.69 14.99
CA ILE A 14 -1.89 4.79 14.02
C ILE A 14 -0.42 4.58 14.39
N LEU A 15 0.30 5.62 14.79
CA LEU A 15 1.68 5.51 15.26
C LEU A 15 1.78 4.67 16.54
N LYS A 16 0.87 4.84 17.49
CA LYS A 16 0.82 4.03 18.72
C LYS A 16 0.62 2.55 18.41
N VAL A 17 -0.35 2.22 17.57
CA VAL A 17 -0.67 0.83 17.17
C VAL A 17 0.49 0.23 16.38
N THR A 18 1.08 1.02 15.48
CA THR A 18 2.27 0.63 14.73
C THR A 18 3.41 0.27 15.67
N ARG A 19 3.77 1.18 16.60
CA ARG A 19 4.84 0.95 17.59
C ARG A 19 4.58 -0.29 18.45
N ALA A 20 3.35 -0.48 18.91
CA ALA A 20 2.98 -1.67 19.68
C ALA A 20 3.17 -2.96 18.86
N SER A 21 2.76 -2.95 17.58
CA SER A 21 2.84 -4.11 16.69
C SER A 21 4.29 -4.46 16.36
N ILE A 22 5.10 -3.46 15.99
CA ILE A 22 6.51 -3.69 15.64
C ILE A 22 7.34 -4.12 16.85
N ASN A 23 6.97 -3.70 18.07
CA ASN A 23 7.65 -4.13 19.29
C ASN A 23 7.45 -5.63 19.55
N VAL A 24 6.24 -6.15 19.30
CA VAL A 24 5.98 -7.60 19.38
C VAL A 24 6.82 -8.35 18.36
N LEU A 25 6.82 -7.91 17.10
CA LEU A 25 7.57 -8.59 16.03
C LEU A 25 9.09 -8.53 16.25
N LYS A 26 9.63 -7.40 16.72
CA LYS A 26 11.05 -7.26 17.11
C LYS A 26 11.41 -8.21 18.24
N ALA A 27 10.57 -8.34 19.26
CA ALA A 27 10.80 -9.28 20.36
C ALA A 27 10.80 -10.75 19.91
N LEU A 28 10.02 -11.07 18.86
CA LEU A 28 9.98 -12.38 18.22
C LEU A 28 11.08 -12.58 17.16
N ARG A 29 11.91 -11.56 16.91
CA ARG A 29 12.99 -11.57 15.90
C ARG A 29 12.49 -11.84 14.48
N TYR A 30 11.29 -11.37 14.16
CA TYR A 30 10.81 -11.37 12.78
C TYR A 30 11.37 -10.17 12.02
N ASP A 31 11.73 -10.40 10.77
CA ASP A 31 11.86 -9.35 9.76
C ASP A 31 10.45 -8.99 9.27
N PHE A 32 10.15 -7.70 9.13
CA PHE A 32 8.83 -7.24 8.70
C PHE A 32 8.89 -5.85 8.09
N CYS A 33 7.86 -5.47 7.35
CA CYS A 33 7.66 -4.11 6.88
C CYS A 33 6.18 -3.74 6.84
N LEU A 34 5.87 -2.47 7.06
CA LEU A 34 4.52 -1.93 6.90
C LEU A 34 4.19 -1.75 5.43
N PHE A 35 2.94 -1.99 5.08
CA PHE A 35 2.38 -1.68 3.78
C PHE A 35 1.01 -1.01 3.95
N GLY A 36 0.25 -0.90 2.85
CA GLY A 36 -1.11 -0.39 2.91
C GLY A 36 -1.18 1.10 3.24
N SER A 37 -2.29 1.53 3.84
CA SER A 37 -2.56 2.97 4.04
C SER A 37 -1.65 3.61 5.08
N ALA A 38 -1.31 2.88 6.16
CA ALA A 38 -0.38 3.39 7.17
C ALA A 38 1.01 3.66 6.57
N ALA A 39 1.54 2.75 5.75
CA ALA A 39 2.78 2.98 5.02
C ALA A 39 2.68 4.20 4.08
N SER A 40 1.57 4.34 3.35
CA SER A 40 1.35 5.51 2.49
C SER A 40 1.38 6.82 3.28
N ASN A 41 0.78 6.87 4.47
CA ASN A 41 0.85 8.04 5.35
C ASN A 41 2.29 8.36 5.79
N TYR A 42 3.09 7.34 6.13
CA TYR A 42 4.50 7.53 6.49
C TYR A 42 5.37 8.05 5.33
N TYR A 43 5.00 7.76 4.09
CA TYR A 43 5.64 8.36 2.91
C TYR A 43 5.22 9.82 2.65
N GLY A 44 4.29 10.37 3.44
CA GLY A 44 3.84 11.76 3.32
C GLY A 44 2.44 11.93 2.72
N MET A 45 1.72 10.85 2.42
CA MET A 45 0.32 10.96 1.97
C MET A 45 -0.55 11.50 3.11
N ASN A 46 -1.21 12.64 2.90
CA ASN A 46 -2.00 13.33 3.92
C ASN A 46 -3.48 13.53 3.55
N SER A 47 -3.93 12.98 2.42
CA SER A 47 -5.33 13.04 1.96
C SER A 47 -6.33 12.44 2.94
N ARG A 48 -5.88 11.47 3.76
CA ARG A 48 -6.67 10.83 4.83
C ARG A 48 -5.75 10.12 5.82
N VAL A 49 -6.25 9.88 7.03
CA VAL A 49 -5.59 9.00 8.01
C VAL A 49 -5.91 7.53 7.71
N ALA A 50 -4.92 6.65 7.88
CA ALA A 50 -5.11 5.20 7.86
C ALA A 50 -6.14 4.76 8.92
N LYS A 51 -6.79 3.63 8.65
CA LYS A 51 -7.81 3.05 9.56
C LYS A 51 -7.32 1.75 10.21
N ASP A 52 -6.24 1.23 9.68
CA ASP A 52 -5.64 -0.07 9.95
C ASP A 52 -4.12 0.03 9.82
N VAL A 53 -3.42 -0.90 10.46
CA VAL A 53 -1.98 -1.11 10.32
C VAL A 53 -1.79 -2.44 9.60
N ASP A 54 -1.28 -2.38 8.37
CA ASP A 54 -0.99 -3.56 7.57
C ASP A 54 0.51 -3.87 7.63
N ILE A 55 0.89 -5.09 7.99
CA ILE A 55 2.29 -5.54 8.13
C ILE A 55 2.53 -6.81 7.33
N ILE A 56 3.60 -6.84 6.54
CA ILE A 56 4.13 -8.07 5.94
C ILE A 56 5.22 -8.58 6.86
N VAL A 57 5.06 -9.81 7.35
CA VAL A 57 6.10 -10.58 8.01
C VAL A 57 6.91 -11.28 6.92
N LEU A 58 8.22 -10.99 6.85
CA LEU A 58 9.13 -11.47 5.81
C LEU A 58 9.60 -12.90 6.10
N SER A 59 8.62 -13.79 6.29
CA SER A 59 8.80 -15.22 6.52
C SER A 59 7.68 -16.00 5.81
N TRP A 60 8.05 -17.16 5.27
CA TRP A 60 7.13 -18.05 4.56
C TRP A 60 6.35 -18.97 5.50
N ASP A 61 6.98 -19.34 6.63
CA ASP A 61 6.52 -20.39 7.53
C ASP A 61 5.76 -19.85 8.76
N VAL A 62 5.25 -18.62 8.66
CA VAL A 62 4.47 -18.00 9.73
C VAL A 62 3.02 -18.45 9.65
N ASN A 63 2.55 -19.11 10.70
CA ASN A 63 1.12 -19.28 10.94
C ASN A 63 0.53 -17.97 11.49
N GLN A 64 -0.37 -17.36 10.73
CA GLN A 64 -0.98 -16.08 11.09
C GLN A 64 -1.83 -16.15 12.35
N GLU A 65 -2.56 -17.24 12.58
CA GLU A 65 -3.44 -17.34 13.76
C GLU A 65 -2.60 -17.49 15.04
N GLU A 66 -1.57 -18.35 15.02
CA GLU A 66 -0.61 -18.48 16.13
C GLU A 66 0.15 -17.17 16.40
N LEU A 67 0.50 -16.43 15.35
CA LEU A 67 1.13 -15.12 15.51
C LEU A 67 0.18 -14.12 16.18
N LYS A 68 -1.11 -14.12 15.81
CA LYS A 68 -2.12 -13.26 16.46
C LYS A 68 -2.31 -13.64 17.94
N GLU A 69 -2.28 -14.93 18.28
CA GLU A 69 -2.32 -15.39 19.67
C GLU A 69 -1.12 -14.87 20.45
N THR A 70 0.07 -14.93 19.85
CA THR A 70 1.30 -14.39 20.46
C THR A 70 1.21 -12.88 20.71
N PHE A 71 0.59 -12.12 19.81
CA PHE A 71 0.33 -10.68 20.02
C PHE A 71 -0.53 -10.43 21.25
N VAL A 72 -1.64 -11.16 21.40
CA VAL A 72 -2.55 -11.05 22.55
C VAL A 72 -1.84 -11.42 23.86
N GLN A 73 -1.05 -12.50 23.84
CA GLN A 73 -0.29 -12.95 25.02
C GLN A 73 0.76 -11.93 25.47
N ARG A 74 1.43 -11.25 24.53
CA ARG A 74 2.53 -10.32 24.84
C ARG A 74 2.07 -8.90 25.16
N ASN A 75 0.88 -8.50 24.73
CA ASN A 75 0.37 -7.16 24.99
C ASN A 75 -1.16 -7.20 25.10
N LYS A 76 -1.66 -6.95 26.32
CA LYS A 76 -3.07 -7.01 26.71
C LYS A 76 -4.00 -6.08 25.93
N ASN A 77 -3.48 -5.09 25.23
CA ASN A 77 -4.28 -4.21 24.38
C ASN A 77 -4.60 -4.86 23.03
N PHE A 78 -3.93 -5.95 22.65
CA PHE A 78 -4.32 -6.73 21.49
C PHE A 78 -5.41 -7.74 21.86
N PHE A 79 -6.36 -7.91 20.96
CA PHE A 79 -7.42 -8.92 21.09
C PHE A 79 -7.86 -9.42 19.71
N GLN A 80 -8.45 -10.62 19.68
CA GLN A 80 -8.94 -11.25 18.47
C GLN A 80 -10.46 -11.20 18.41
N VAL A 81 -11.00 -10.99 17.20
CA VAL A 81 -12.44 -11.02 16.92
C VAL A 81 -12.70 -12.00 15.78
N LYS A 82 -13.70 -12.88 15.91
CA LYS A 82 -14.07 -13.79 14.80
C LYS A 82 -14.46 -13.00 13.55
N SER A 83 -14.08 -13.49 12.38
CA SER A 83 -14.49 -12.91 11.11
C SER A 83 -16.02 -12.84 11.00
N THR A 84 -16.54 -11.75 10.42
CA THR A 84 -17.97 -11.59 10.15
C THR A 84 -18.47 -12.50 9.04
N ASN A 85 -17.58 -13.05 8.21
CA ASN A 85 -17.91 -14.14 7.31
C ASN A 85 -18.00 -15.44 8.12
N PRO A 86 -19.19 -16.05 8.26
CA PRO A 86 -19.38 -17.26 9.07
C PRO A 86 -18.65 -18.48 8.53
N ARG A 87 -18.17 -18.45 7.28
CA ARG A 87 -17.36 -19.52 6.66
C ARG A 87 -15.85 -19.31 6.83
N ALA A 88 -15.43 -18.18 7.36
CA ALA A 88 -14.02 -17.92 7.59
C ALA A 88 -13.57 -18.58 8.90
N THR A 89 -12.45 -19.29 8.83
CA THR A 89 -11.81 -19.92 10.00
C THR A 89 -10.81 -19.01 10.69
N TYR A 90 -10.56 -17.81 10.14
CA TYR A 90 -9.58 -16.86 10.68
C TYR A 90 -10.23 -15.84 11.63
N THR A 91 -9.43 -15.33 12.55
CA THR A 91 -9.77 -14.16 13.38
C THR A 91 -9.13 -12.88 12.85
N VAL A 92 -9.69 -11.75 13.28
CA VAL A 92 -9.14 -10.42 13.01
C VAL A 92 -8.45 -9.92 14.27
N LEU A 93 -7.22 -9.46 14.14
CA LEU A 93 -6.47 -8.86 15.22
C LEU A 93 -6.80 -7.37 15.33
N TRP A 94 -7.11 -6.93 16.54
CA TRP A 94 -7.40 -5.55 16.88
C TRP A 94 -6.52 -5.08 18.02
N TYR A 95 -6.25 -3.78 18.05
CA TYR A 95 -5.60 -3.08 19.15
C TYR A 95 -6.56 -2.09 19.78
N GLU A 96 -6.74 -2.20 21.09
CA GLU A 96 -7.59 -1.32 21.90
C GLU A 96 -6.92 0.02 22.15
N LEU A 97 -7.64 1.10 21.82
CA LEU A 97 -7.27 2.48 22.04
C LEU A 97 -8.21 3.11 23.08
N PRO A 98 -7.75 4.17 23.79
CA PRO A 98 -8.62 4.88 24.72
C PRO A 98 -9.92 5.37 24.07
N GLY A 99 -11.02 5.24 24.82
CA GLY A 99 -12.35 5.69 24.43
C GLY A 99 -13.13 4.69 23.56
N GLU A 100 -13.05 3.38 23.86
CA GLU A 100 -13.73 2.30 23.11
C GLU A 100 -13.43 2.32 21.59
N ARG A 101 -12.23 2.77 21.22
CA ARG A 101 -11.78 2.81 19.82
C ARG A 101 -10.81 1.68 19.58
N ASN A 102 -10.83 1.15 18.36
CA ASN A 102 -10.00 0.01 18.00
C ASN A 102 -9.33 0.26 16.65
N CYS A 103 -8.10 -0.20 16.52
CA CYS A 103 -7.38 -0.22 15.24
C CYS A 103 -7.13 -1.66 14.82
N LYS A 104 -7.51 -1.98 13.59
CA LYS A 104 -7.26 -3.30 13.01
C LYS A 104 -5.79 -3.44 12.68
N VAL A 105 -5.21 -4.61 12.95
CA VAL A 105 -3.85 -4.97 12.54
C VAL A 105 -3.93 -6.19 11.63
N ASP A 106 -3.54 -6.02 10.38
CA ASP A 106 -3.47 -7.11 9.40
C ASP A 106 -2.03 -7.60 9.28
N LEU A 107 -1.84 -8.89 9.54
CA LEU A 107 -0.55 -9.56 9.43
C LEU A 107 -0.58 -10.45 8.18
N LEU A 108 0.23 -10.12 7.18
CA LEU A 108 0.45 -10.94 6.00
C LEU A 108 1.76 -11.69 6.11
N ARG A 109 1.81 -12.90 5.56
CA ARG A 109 3.05 -13.65 5.36
C ARG A 109 3.51 -13.55 3.91
N LEU A 110 4.75 -13.94 3.64
CA LEU A 110 5.21 -14.05 2.25
C LEU A 110 4.37 -15.09 1.48
N GLY A 111 4.08 -14.78 0.22
CA GLY A 111 3.17 -15.55 -0.64
C GLY A 111 1.71 -15.08 -0.59
N ASP A 112 1.30 -14.35 0.45
CA ASP A 112 -0.03 -13.74 0.47
C ASP A 112 -0.14 -12.67 -0.61
N MET A 113 -1.37 -12.46 -1.10
CA MET A 113 -1.68 -11.46 -2.14
C MET A 113 -0.83 -11.57 -3.42
N ARG A 114 -0.14 -12.70 -3.64
CA ARG A 114 0.85 -12.87 -4.71
C ARG A 114 1.92 -11.77 -4.67
N LEU A 115 2.35 -11.39 -3.47
CA LEU A 115 3.50 -10.51 -3.25
C LEU A 115 4.73 -11.08 -3.98
N PRO A 116 5.63 -10.22 -4.50
CA PRO A 116 6.94 -10.70 -4.95
C PRO A 116 7.71 -11.28 -3.77
N ASP A 117 8.75 -12.06 -4.04
CA ASP A 117 9.72 -12.37 -2.99
C ASP A 117 10.40 -11.06 -2.58
N ILE A 118 10.23 -10.66 -1.31
CA ILE A 118 10.73 -9.39 -0.78
C ILE A 118 11.99 -9.73 0.01
N PRO A 119 13.18 -9.29 -0.45
CA PRO A 119 14.40 -9.53 0.32
C PRO A 119 14.31 -8.93 1.73
N ARG A 120 14.89 -9.61 2.72
CA ARG A 120 14.80 -9.18 4.13
C ARG A 120 15.41 -7.80 4.39
N ASN A 121 16.39 -7.40 3.58
CA ASN A 121 17.14 -6.17 3.72
C ASN A 121 16.61 -4.99 2.88
N VAL A 122 15.44 -5.11 2.23
CA VAL A 122 14.90 -4.02 1.39
C VAL A 122 13.86 -3.15 2.11
N ALA A 123 13.64 -3.33 3.40
CA ALA A 123 12.80 -2.41 4.16
C ALA A 123 13.35 -0.98 4.03
N TYR A 124 12.47 -0.03 3.75
CA TYR A 124 12.79 1.37 3.64
C TYR A 124 12.46 2.11 4.94
N TYR A 125 13.30 3.05 5.34
CA TYR A 125 13.10 3.84 6.57
C TYR A 125 13.07 5.32 6.21
N MET A 126 11.96 5.98 6.53
CA MET A 126 11.85 7.44 6.39
C MET A 126 12.69 8.12 7.47
N PRO A 127 13.39 9.24 7.16
CA PRO A 127 14.19 9.97 8.15
C PRO A 127 13.43 10.37 9.42
N GLU A 128 12.14 10.68 9.28
CA GLU A 128 11.23 11.11 10.35
C GLU A 128 10.73 9.94 11.21
N HIS A 129 10.84 8.69 10.71
CA HIS A 129 10.29 7.47 11.30
C HIS A 129 11.26 6.29 11.19
N ARG A 130 12.49 6.48 11.69
CA ARG A 130 13.60 5.52 11.53
C ARG A 130 13.37 4.17 12.21
N GLU A 131 12.41 4.07 13.11
CA GLU A 131 12.10 2.82 13.80
C GLU A 131 11.10 1.92 13.05
N ILE A 132 10.46 2.46 12.00
CA ILE A 132 9.33 1.84 11.28
C ILE A 132 9.80 1.36 9.90
N PRO A 133 9.98 0.05 9.71
CA PRO A 133 10.31 -0.48 8.38
C PRO A 133 9.09 -0.36 7.47
N LEU A 134 9.25 0.26 6.31
CA LEU A 134 8.22 0.39 5.27
C LEU A 134 8.55 -0.50 4.08
N LEU A 135 7.53 -1.04 3.43
CA LEU A 135 7.69 -1.61 2.10
C LEU A 135 8.17 -0.49 1.15
N PRO A 136 9.16 -0.73 0.27
CA PRO A 136 9.61 0.29 -0.67
C PRO A 136 8.47 0.89 -1.48
N LEU A 137 8.60 2.16 -1.82
CA LEU A 137 7.53 2.99 -2.37
C LEU A 137 6.89 2.40 -3.63
N LEU A 138 7.69 1.89 -4.57
CA LEU A 138 7.17 1.32 -5.81
C LEU A 138 6.37 0.01 -5.61
N PRO A 139 6.86 -1.00 -4.88
CA PRO A 139 6.03 -2.15 -4.53
C PRO A 139 4.74 -1.74 -3.82
N LEU A 140 4.77 -0.74 -2.93
CA LEU A 140 3.58 -0.22 -2.27
C LEU A 140 2.57 0.36 -3.27
N LEU A 141 3.03 1.20 -4.21
CA LEU A 141 2.21 1.75 -5.30
C LEU A 141 1.61 0.63 -6.18
N PHE A 142 2.39 -0.40 -6.50
CA PHE A 142 1.90 -1.53 -7.30
C PHE A 142 0.85 -2.36 -6.56
N LEU A 143 0.97 -2.50 -5.25
CA LEU A 143 -0.07 -3.16 -4.43
C LEU A 143 -1.37 -2.35 -4.38
N LYS A 144 -1.30 -1.01 -4.37
CA LYS A 144 -2.49 -0.15 -4.48
C LYS A 144 -3.19 -0.35 -5.83
N LEU A 145 -2.44 -0.38 -6.93
CA LEU A 145 -2.98 -0.72 -8.26
C LEU A 145 -3.64 -2.11 -8.29
N ILE A 146 -3.04 -3.10 -7.62
CA ILE A 146 -3.60 -4.45 -7.52
C ILE A 146 -4.94 -4.43 -6.76
N GLY A 147 -4.99 -3.74 -5.62
CA GLY A 147 -6.19 -3.56 -4.82
C GLY A 147 -7.30 -2.85 -5.59
N TRP A 148 -6.99 -1.70 -6.20
CA TRP A 148 -7.91 -0.92 -7.04
C TRP A 148 -8.55 -1.78 -8.13
N SER A 149 -7.72 -2.50 -8.91
CA SER A 149 -8.22 -3.32 -10.02
C SER A 149 -9.10 -4.49 -9.54
N ALA A 150 -8.79 -5.08 -8.38
CA ALA A 150 -9.62 -6.12 -7.78
C ALA A 150 -10.96 -5.57 -7.28
N ARG A 151 -10.95 -4.37 -6.68
CA ARG A 151 -12.17 -3.73 -6.15
C ARG A 151 -13.11 -3.24 -7.24
N LEU A 152 -12.59 -2.75 -8.37
CA LEU A 152 -13.39 -2.42 -9.55
C LEU A 152 -14.21 -3.61 -10.06
N LYS A 153 -13.67 -4.82 -9.96
CA LYS A 153 -14.31 -6.06 -10.42
C LYS A 153 -15.19 -6.74 -9.37
N SER A 154 -15.19 -6.23 -8.14
CA SER A 154 -15.88 -6.88 -7.03
C SER A 154 -17.39 -6.67 -7.10
N LYS A 155 -18.15 -7.74 -6.91
CA LYS A 155 -19.62 -7.67 -6.76
C LYS A 155 -20.02 -7.11 -5.39
N LEU A 156 -19.12 -7.09 -4.41
CA LEU A 156 -19.40 -6.66 -3.05
C LEU A 156 -19.44 -5.11 -2.97
N PRO A 157 -20.58 -4.49 -2.59
CA PRO A 157 -20.71 -3.03 -2.56
C PRO A 157 -19.68 -2.35 -1.66
N HIS A 158 -19.39 -2.93 -0.49
CA HIS A 158 -18.43 -2.38 0.45
C HIS A 158 -16.97 -2.44 -0.05
N TRP A 159 -16.65 -3.31 -1.01
CA TRP A 159 -15.34 -3.30 -1.69
C TRP A 159 -15.29 -2.17 -2.71
N ARG A 160 -16.35 -2.00 -3.51
CA ARG A 160 -16.43 -0.91 -4.51
C ARG A 160 -16.41 0.48 -3.88
N LYS A 161 -16.99 0.65 -2.68
CA LYS A 161 -16.92 1.91 -1.92
C LYS A 161 -15.50 2.39 -1.61
N LYS A 162 -14.49 1.50 -1.67
CA LYS A 162 -13.07 1.87 -1.45
C LYS A 162 -12.34 2.33 -2.71
N VAL A 163 -12.95 2.20 -3.90
CA VAL A 163 -12.31 2.56 -5.19
C VAL A 163 -11.85 4.02 -5.23
N PRO A 164 -12.65 5.03 -4.83
CA PRO A 164 -12.20 6.42 -4.84
C PRO A 164 -10.94 6.62 -3.99
N ASN A 165 -10.91 6.04 -2.78
CA ASN A 165 -9.74 6.12 -1.91
C ASN A 165 -8.49 5.47 -2.55
N ASP A 166 -8.65 4.38 -3.29
CA ASP A 166 -7.50 3.78 -3.99
C ASP A 166 -7.00 4.68 -5.13
N GLU A 167 -7.91 5.35 -5.85
CA GLU A 167 -7.56 6.26 -6.94
C GLU A 167 -6.77 7.46 -6.43
N ASP A 168 -7.24 8.08 -5.35
CA ASP A 168 -6.54 9.15 -4.67
C ASP A 168 -5.18 8.68 -4.14
N ASP A 169 -5.14 7.54 -3.43
CA ASP A 169 -3.88 6.98 -2.91
C ASP A 169 -2.87 6.70 -4.04
N ILE A 170 -3.31 6.18 -5.20
CA ILE A 170 -2.44 5.91 -6.35
C ILE A 170 -1.86 7.20 -6.91
N LEU A 171 -2.69 8.23 -7.11
CA LEU A 171 -2.24 9.52 -7.64
C LEU A 171 -1.25 10.20 -6.69
N TYR A 172 -1.52 10.21 -5.39
CA TYR A 172 -0.61 10.78 -4.38
C TYR A 172 0.71 10.02 -4.28
N LEU A 173 0.69 8.68 -4.24
CA LEU A 173 1.93 7.90 -4.18
C LEU A 173 2.75 8.03 -5.47
N LEU A 174 2.10 8.19 -6.61
CA LEU A 174 2.76 8.45 -7.88
C LEU A 174 3.44 9.82 -7.90
N ASP A 175 2.80 10.84 -7.33
CA ASP A 175 3.39 12.18 -7.14
C ASP A 175 4.61 12.14 -6.21
N ILE A 176 4.50 11.45 -5.07
CA ILE A 176 5.63 11.23 -4.15
C ILE A 176 6.77 10.50 -4.87
N ALA A 177 6.47 9.44 -5.64
CA ALA A 177 7.48 8.69 -6.37
C ALA A 177 8.19 9.53 -7.45
N THR A 178 7.47 10.47 -8.07
CA THR A 178 8.03 11.41 -9.05
C THR A 178 8.94 12.43 -8.36
N SER A 179 8.51 12.95 -7.21
CA SER A 179 9.25 13.94 -6.41
C SER A 179 10.46 13.35 -5.68
N ARG A 180 10.52 12.03 -5.51
CA ARG A 180 11.59 11.30 -4.80
C ARG A 180 12.25 10.25 -5.69
N PRO A 181 13.04 10.67 -6.70
CA PRO A 181 13.64 9.75 -7.68
C PRO A 181 14.61 8.74 -7.06
N ASP A 182 15.14 9.01 -5.87
CA ASP A 182 15.99 8.10 -5.08
C ASP A 182 15.26 6.80 -4.70
N ILE A 183 13.95 6.87 -4.47
CA ILE A 183 13.13 5.74 -4.02
C ILE A 183 11.97 5.40 -4.95
N GLY A 184 11.57 6.33 -5.80
CA GLY A 184 10.38 6.23 -6.65
C GLY A 184 10.63 5.68 -8.05
N ARG A 185 11.88 5.50 -8.49
CA ARG A 185 12.20 4.97 -9.84
C ARG A 185 12.31 3.45 -9.84
N LEU A 186 11.95 2.79 -10.95
CA LEU A 186 12.10 1.33 -11.08
C LEU A 186 13.52 0.81 -10.79
N SER A 187 14.54 1.63 -11.04
CA SER A 187 15.93 1.34 -10.73
C SER A 187 16.23 1.27 -9.23
N SER A 188 15.40 1.84 -8.35
CA SER A 188 15.56 1.76 -6.89
C SER A 188 15.15 0.39 -6.32
N VAL A 189 14.46 -0.43 -7.13
CA VAL A 189 13.90 -1.72 -6.73
C VAL A 189 14.26 -2.82 -7.74
N PRO A 190 15.56 -3.08 -7.97
CA PRO A 190 16.02 -4.04 -8.98
C PRO A 190 15.57 -5.48 -8.66
N TRP A 191 15.31 -5.78 -7.39
CA TRP A 191 14.85 -7.09 -6.91
C TRP A 191 13.41 -7.44 -7.31
N ILE A 192 12.60 -6.47 -7.76
CA ILE A 192 11.24 -6.77 -8.20
C ILE A 192 11.26 -7.59 -9.49
N THR A 193 10.70 -8.79 -9.43
CA THR A 193 10.54 -9.70 -10.57
C THR A 193 9.79 -9.08 -11.75
N ASP A 194 10.15 -9.49 -12.97
CA ASP A 194 9.42 -9.06 -14.18
C ASP A 194 7.94 -9.44 -14.15
N ALA A 195 7.60 -10.57 -13.52
CA ALA A 195 6.22 -10.99 -13.35
C ALA A 195 5.41 -9.98 -12.52
N PHE A 196 6.00 -9.39 -11.48
CA PHE A 196 5.35 -8.34 -10.69
C PHE A 196 5.27 -7.02 -11.49
N ARG A 197 6.34 -6.64 -12.21
CA ARG A 197 6.36 -5.45 -13.08
C ARG A 197 5.29 -5.53 -14.19
N ARG A 198 5.17 -6.67 -14.87
CA ARG A 198 4.13 -6.90 -15.90
C ARG A 198 2.71 -6.81 -15.32
N ARG A 199 2.49 -7.34 -14.11
CA ARG A 199 1.20 -7.22 -13.42
C ARG A 199 0.85 -5.77 -13.05
N ALA A 200 1.84 -4.99 -12.63
CA ALA A 200 1.67 -3.57 -12.38
C ALA A 200 1.38 -2.84 -13.70
N ARG A 201 2.16 -3.09 -14.76
CA ARG A 201 1.98 -2.50 -16.09
C ARG A 201 0.57 -2.66 -16.63
N ALA A 202 0.04 -3.89 -16.64
CA ALA A 202 -1.32 -4.15 -17.13
C ALA A 202 -2.42 -3.40 -16.35
N ARG A 203 -2.14 -2.93 -15.14
CA ARG A 203 -3.05 -2.11 -14.33
C ARG A 203 -2.82 -0.64 -14.55
N ILE A 204 -1.57 -0.22 -14.74
CA ILE A 204 -1.21 1.14 -15.17
C ILE A 204 -1.90 1.45 -16.49
N ASP A 205 -1.86 0.55 -17.49
CA ASP A 205 -2.50 0.77 -18.79
C ASP A 205 -4.02 1.05 -18.65
N ARG A 206 -4.70 0.36 -17.71
CA ARG A 206 -6.11 0.65 -17.41
C ARG A 206 -6.30 1.92 -16.60
N PHE A 207 -5.36 2.21 -15.69
CA PHE A 207 -5.43 3.39 -14.84
C PHE A 207 -5.29 4.67 -15.67
N VAL A 208 -4.34 4.69 -16.61
CA VAL A 208 -4.13 5.85 -17.49
C VAL A 208 -5.27 6.08 -18.48
N GLN A 209 -6.05 5.06 -18.83
CA GLN A 209 -7.29 5.27 -19.60
C GLN A 209 -8.31 6.12 -18.82
N LYS A 210 -8.35 5.97 -17.49
CA LYS A 210 -9.21 6.77 -16.61
C LYS A 210 -8.56 8.10 -16.20
N TYR A 211 -7.24 8.11 -16.03
CA TYR A 211 -6.45 9.27 -15.62
C TYR A 211 -5.30 9.55 -16.60
N PRO A 212 -5.58 10.03 -17.83
CA PRO A 212 -4.55 10.26 -18.84
C PRO A 212 -3.48 11.26 -18.40
N SER A 213 -3.85 12.25 -17.58
CA SER A 213 -2.93 13.24 -17.00
C SER A 213 -1.86 12.63 -16.09
N SER A 214 -2.01 11.37 -15.64
CA SER A 214 -0.99 10.68 -14.82
C SER A 214 0.17 10.10 -15.65
N ILE A 215 0.05 10.02 -16.98
CA ILE A 215 1.06 9.41 -17.88
C ILE A 215 2.46 10.01 -17.69
N PRO A 216 2.66 11.35 -17.62
CA PRO A 216 3.99 11.92 -17.41
C PRO A 216 4.68 11.40 -16.14
N ASN A 217 3.93 11.23 -15.05
CA ASN A 217 4.48 10.72 -13.80
C ASN A 217 4.86 9.24 -13.90
N TRP A 218 4.04 8.42 -14.57
CA TRP A 218 4.41 7.02 -14.85
C TRP A 218 5.68 6.92 -15.70
N ARG A 219 5.87 7.83 -16.67
CA ARG A 219 7.11 7.94 -17.45
C ARG A 219 8.30 8.30 -16.57
N ALA A 220 8.14 9.28 -15.68
CA ALA A 220 9.19 9.75 -14.78
C ALA A 220 9.74 8.65 -13.84
N ILE A 221 8.89 7.69 -13.45
CA ILE A 221 9.28 6.55 -12.60
C ILE A 221 9.76 5.32 -13.39
N GLY A 222 9.76 5.38 -14.73
CA GLY A 222 10.40 4.40 -15.61
C GLY A 222 9.48 3.59 -16.53
N PHE A 223 8.19 3.91 -16.65
CA PHE A 223 7.29 3.21 -17.59
C PHE A 223 7.25 3.89 -18.97
N ARG A 224 7.24 3.09 -20.04
CA ARG A 224 7.15 3.59 -21.42
C ARG A 224 5.73 3.50 -21.96
N PHE A 225 5.24 4.54 -22.63
CA PHE A 225 3.93 4.54 -23.30
C PHE A 225 4.12 4.92 -24.77
N PRO A 226 3.41 4.27 -25.72
CA PRO A 226 3.41 4.70 -27.12
C PRO A 226 3.06 6.18 -27.23
N ARG A 227 3.67 6.91 -28.17
CA ARG A 227 3.37 8.33 -28.39
C ARG A 227 1.93 8.55 -28.88
N GLU A 228 1.41 7.61 -29.66
CA GLU A 228 0.18 7.75 -30.45
C GLU A 228 -1.14 7.56 -29.69
N GLN A 229 -1.14 7.15 -28.42
CA GLN A 229 -2.39 6.74 -27.78
C GLN A 229 -3.26 7.86 -27.20
N PHE A 230 -2.79 9.12 -27.11
CA PHE A 230 -3.55 10.16 -26.38
C PHE A 230 -3.37 11.62 -26.86
N GLU A 231 -2.83 11.83 -28.08
CA GLU A 231 -2.68 13.21 -28.64
C GLU A 231 -4.04 13.86 -28.98
N GLU A 232 -5.10 13.09 -29.25
CA GLU A 232 -6.44 13.64 -29.58
C GLU A 232 -7.16 14.36 -28.42
N HIS A 233 -6.68 14.28 -27.16
CA HIS A 233 -7.31 14.98 -26.02
C HIS A 233 -6.54 16.22 -25.55
N TYR A 234 -5.28 16.39 -25.96
CA TYR A 234 -4.41 17.47 -25.49
C TYR A 234 -4.44 18.72 -26.39
N GLU A 235 -4.83 18.58 -27.68
CA GLU A 235 -4.98 19.73 -28.59
C GLU A 235 -6.07 20.73 -28.16
N SER A 236 -6.94 20.37 -27.20
CA SER A 236 -7.94 21.32 -26.65
C SER A 236 -7.40 22.34 -25.64
N THR A 237 -6.13 22.23 -25.20
CA THR A 237 -5.58 23.06 -24.11
C THR A 237 -4.39 23.96 -24.49
N GLY A 238 -3.96 23.95 -25.75
CA GLY A 238 -3.17 25.05 -26.33
C GLY A 238 -1.79 25.34 -25.74
N VAL A 239 -1.07 24.34 -25.22
CA VAL A 239 0.34 24.52 -24.81
C VAL A 239 1.25 23.60 -25.64
N ALA A 240 2.13 24.23 -26.42
CA ALA A 240 3.07 23.55 -27.31
C ALA A 240 4.13 22.75 -26.53
N ILE A 241 4.54 21.59 -27.06
CA ILE A 241 5.70 20.84 -26.58
C ILE A 241 6.76 20.81 -27.67
N GLU A 242 7.99 21.21 -27.32
CA GLU A 242 9.20 21.04 -28.11
C GLU A 242 9.49 19.55 -28.37
N HIS A 243 9.68 19.23 -29.65
CA HIS A 243 9.98 17.89 -30.12
C HIS A 243 11.38 17.43 -29.68
N TYR A 244 11.46 16.45 -28.78
CA TYR A 244 12.65 15.59 -28.69
C TYR A 244 12.32 14.21 -29.23
N ALA A 245 12.85 13.90 -30.41
CA ALA A 245 12.87 12.56 -30.97
C ALA A 245 13.90 11.71 -30.21
N ILE A 246 13.50 10.52 -29.74
CA ILE A 246 14.48 9.46 -29.44
C ILE A 246 13.96 8.16 -30.04
N SER A 247 14.86 7.60 -30.84
CA SER A 247 14.86 6.38 -31.63
C SER A 247 14.44 5.13 -30.84
N ALA A 248 13.72 4.26 -31.54
CA ALA A 248 13.60 2.85 -31.21
C ALA A 248 14.99 2.20 -31.19
N TRP A 249 15.23 1.26 -30.27
CA TRP A 249 15.92 -0.05 -30.43
C TRP A 249 16.17 -0.67 -29.03
N LEU A 250 15.75 -1.94 -28.91
CA LEU A 250 16.05 -3.00 -27.90
C LEU A 250 15.93 -2.67 -26.40
#